data_AF-A4HX47-F1
#
_entry.id   AF-A4HX47-F1
#
_cell.length_a   1.000
_cell.length_b   1.000
_cell.length_c   1.000
_cell.angle_alpha   90.00
_cell.angle_beta   90.00
_cell.angle_gamma   90.00
#
_symmetry.space_group_name_H-M   'P 1'
#
loop_
_entity.id
_entity.type
_entity.pdbx_description
1 polymer ?
#
loop_
_entity_poly.entity_id
_entity_poly.type
_entity_poly.pdbx_seq_one_letter_code
_entity_poly.pdbx_strand_id
1 'polypeptide(L)'
;MSFMRNRFLRSAYDELVVVGSRWTRVLAVSVDAAEVGPPHVQSHLAHPIITVIPTLHVAGIKFYDRVLEYIDHAVKRNKDTLVLLEGICDSEAAEKQQMQEYQDIMRNDALRQTMLAKADDNTLYSPEVMREICQEMDIRYELLQSMESTVRLQECYLKPKLAAMCGLNLRNHADLHMHEVQRLLEEESVRLQTLGERLPSSIAVSQLGSFPVIRKHRERKVAQVARMHCIRWFEQETDGEVIIPWGYFHTEAIIHYILEGNKSVSAAVDTNGGGVASSTGTSSSAGAASPSDEASTRSSTGPGRLSAKAAAAGGVAGAAAAIEHAPPRLVFVEADELLAKVPFSVPKELIERTPEDADSSKCS
;
A
#
# COMPACT_ATOMS: atom_id res chain seq x y z
N MET A 1 36.40 -8.09 18.54
CA MET A 1 35.34 -7.95 19.55
C MET A 1 34.00 -8.22 18.88
N SER A 2 33.36 -9.32 19.25
CA SER A 2 32.09 -9.78 18.66
C SER A 2 30.94 -8.97 19.25
N PHE A 3 30.43 -8.00 18.49
CA PHE A 3 29.15 -7.35 18.78
C PHE A 3 28.02 -8.31 18.39
N MET A 4 27.74 -9.30 19.23
CA MET A 4 26.41 -9.91 19.24
C MET A 4 25.44 -8.83 19.70
N ARG A 5 24.73 -8.21 18.74
CA ARG A 5 23.62 -7.30 19.01
C ARG A 5 22.61 -8.00 19.91
N ASN A 6 22.49 -7.53 21.16
CA ASN A 6 21.48 -7.85 22.17
C ASN A 6 20.04 -7.48 21.70
N ARG A 7 19.61 -7.95 20.53
CA ARG A 7 18.39 -7.47 19.86
C ARG A 7 17.10 -8.21 20.20
N PHE A 8 17.07 -9.06 21.25
CA PHE A 8 15.86 -9.80 21.62
C PHE A 8 15.71 -10.00 23.14
N LEU A 9 15.53 -8.92 23.91
CA LEU A 9 15.12 -9.00 25.32
C LEU A 9 13.75 -8.35 25.60
N ARG A 10 13.03 -7.91 24.56
CA ARG A 10 11.67 -7.36 24.70
C ARG A 10 10.72 -8.24 23.93
N SER A 11 9.59 -8.58 24.53
CA SER A 11 8.55 -9.32 23.81
C SER A 11 7.96 -8.45 22.71
N ALA A 12 7.32 -9.06 21.70
CA ALA A 12 6.63 -8.32 20.65
C ALA A 12 5.60 -7.33 21.25
N TYR A 13 4.97 -7.71 22.37
CA TYR A 13 4.07 -6.84 23.11
C TYR A 13 4.78 -5.60 23.68
N ASP A 14 5.92 -5.78 24.34
CA ASP A 14 6.68 -4.67 24.92
C ASP A 14 7.09 -3.65 23.84
N GLU A 15 7.42 -4.12 22.64
CA GLU A 15 7.67 -3.26 21.48
C GLU A 15 6.40 -2.47 21.10
N LEU A 16 5.27 -3.15 20.90
CA LEU A 16 4.00 -2.52 20.51
C LEU A 16 3.52 -1.49 21.52
N VAL A 17 3.70 -1.74 22.82
CA VAL A 17 3.34 -0.80 23.90
C VAL A 17 4.23 0.44 23.86
N VAL A 18 5.54 0.25 23.68
CA VAL A 18 6.50 1.37 23.68
C VAL A 18 6.36 2.21 22.43
N VAL A 19 6.23 1.59 21.25
CA VAL A 19 6.20 2.27 19.95
C VAL A 19 4.81 2.85 19.69
N GLY A 20 3.74 2.09 19.96
CA GLY A 20 2.38 2.41 19.55
C GLY A 20 2.23 2.52 18.03
N SER A 21 1.08 3.03 17.57
CA SER A 21 0.88 3.39 16.17
C SER A 21 1.48 4.78 15.93
N ARG A 22 2.72 4.83 15.46
CA ARG A 22 3.40 6.07 15.06
C ARG A 22 3.01 6.41 13.62
N TRP A 23 2.22 7.46 13.46
CA TRP A 23 1.73 7.86 12.15
C TRP A 23 2.77 8.75 11.48
N THR A 24 3.22 8.33 10.31
CA THR A 24 4.30 9.00 9.58
C THR A 24 3.75 9.67 8.35
N ARG A 25 4.21 10.90 8.07
CA ARG A 25 3.93 11.58 6.81
C ARG A 25 5.16 11.56 5.92
N VAL A 26 4.95 11.32 4.64
CA VAL A 26 5.93 11.51 3.58
C VAL A 26 5.40 12.61 2.67
N LEU A 27 6.20 13.66 2.50
CA LEU A 27 5.89 14.82 1.66
C LEU A 27 6.46 14.58 0.25
N ALA A 28 5.65 14.84 -0.77
CA ALA A 28 6.15 14.91 -2.14
C ALA A 28 6.59 16.34 -2.44
N VAL A 29 7.88 16.54 -2.67
CA VAL A 29 8.51 17.85 -2.86
C VAL A 29 9.08 17.94 -4.26
N SER A 30 8.83 19.06 -4.94
CA SER A 30 9.46 19.33 -6.23
C SER A 30 10.97 19.48 -6.08
N VAL A 31 11.76 18.77 -6.88
CA VAL A 31 13.21 18.99 -6.99
C VAL A 31 13.50 20.41 -7.49
N ASP A 32 12.61 20.93 -8.34
CA ASP A 32 12.73 22.23 -8.96
C ASP A 32 12.23 23.35 -8.03
N ALA A 33 11.81 23.04 -6.79
CA ALA A 33 11.33 24.03 -5.83
C ALA A 33 12.34 25.18 -5.62
N ALA A 34 13.64 24.87 -5.61
CA ALA A 34 14.70 25.89 -5.51
C ALA A 34 14.73 26.84 -6.71
N GLU A 35 14.37 26.39 -7.91
CA GLU A 35 14.33 27.18 -9.14
C GLU A 35 13.05 28.03 -9.25
N VAL A 36 11.93 27.53 -8.72
CA VAL A 36 10.62 28.21 -8.73
C VAL A 36 10.58 29.43 -7.80
N GLY A 37 11.60 29.60 -6.95
CA GLY A 37 11.78 30.77 -6.11
C GLY A 37 11.31 30.57 -4.67
N PRO A 38 11.31 31.63 -3.85
CA PRO A 38 10.99 31.54 -2.42
C PRO A 38 9.56 31.02 -2.15
N PRO A 39 9.26 30.49 -0.94
CA PRO A 39 8.01 29.77 -0.65
C PRO A 39 6.71 30.51 -1.00
N HIS A 40 6.71 31.84 -0.97
CA HIS A 40 5.56 32.65 -1.37
C HIS A 40 5.27 32.63 -2.88
N VAL A 41 6.25 32.25 -3.70
CA VAL A 41 6.11 32.04 -5.14
C VAL A 41 5.68 30.59 -5.42
N GLN A 42 6.14 29.62 -4.62
CA GLN A 42 5.82 28.19 -4.75
C GLN A 42 4.35 27.84 -4.41
N SER A 43 3.52 28.81 -4.00
CA SER A 43 2.14 28.54 -3.58
C SER A 43 1.22 27.97 -4.67
N HIS A 44 1.67 27.97 -5.93
CA HIS A 44 0.97 27.32 -7.05
C HIS A 44 1.32 25.84 -7.21
N LEU A 45 2.42 25.38 -6.62
CA LEU A 45 2.79 23.98 -6.65
C LEU A 45 1.91 23.21 -5.67
N ALA A 46 1.34 22.10 -6.13
CA ALA A 46 0.67 21.17 -5.24
C ALA A 46 1.67 20.51 -4.29
N HIS A 47 1.20 20.16 -3.10
CA HIS A 47 1.97 19.45 -2.08
C HIS A 47 1.29 18.13 -1.71
N PRO A 48 1.23 17.14 -2.62
CA PRO A 48 0.68 15.83 -2.28
C PRO A 48 1.44 15.18 -1.13
N ILE A 49 0.70 14.49 -0.25
CA ILE A 49 1.26 13.83 0.92
C ILE A 49 0.83 12.36 0.97
N ILE A 50 1.67 11.55 1.63
CA ILE A 50 1.35 10.16 1.98
C ILE A 50 1.36 10.06 3.50
N THR A 51 0.26 9.59 4.09
CA THR A 51 0.15 9.32 5.52
C THR A 51 0.09 7.82 5.75
N VAL A 52 1.08 7.28 6.47
CA VAL A 52 1.15 5.85 6.83
C VAL A 52 0.67 5.67 8.26
N ILE A 53 -0.33 4.82 8.46
CA ILE A 53 -0.97 4.54 9.76
C ILE A 53 -0.76 3.05 10.08
N PRO A 54 0.16 2.70 10.99
CA PRO A 54 0.33 1.31 11.44
C PRO A 54 -0.92 0.79 12.12
N THR A 55 -1.50 -0.31 11.64
CA THR A 55 -2.66 -1.00 12.24
C THR A 55 -2.27 -2.37 12.76
N LEU A 56 -3.11 -2.92 13.64
CA LEU A 56 -3.08 -4.33 14.01
C LEU A 56 -4.42 -4.95 13.63
N HIS A 57 -4.41 -6.25 13.36
CA HIS A 57 -5.60 -7.05 13.17
C HIS A 57 -6.55 -7.04 14.38
N VAL A 58 -5.97 -6.91 15.57
CA VAL A 58 -6.67 -6.80 16.86
C VAL A 58 -6.15 -5.55 17.56
N ALA A 59 -7.04 -4.63 17.91
CA ALA A 59 -6.71 -3.45 18.70
C ALA A 59 -7.91 -2.95 19.50
N GLY A 60 -7.66 -2.04 20.43
CA GLY A 60 -8.71 -1.41 21.22
C GLY A 60 -9.63 -0.56 20.36
N ILE A 61 -10.92 -0.50 20.72
CA ILE A 61 -11.94 0.32 20.03
C ILE A 61 -11.47 1.77 19.88
N LYS A 62 -10.93 2.35 20.96
CA LYS A 62 -10.42 3.73 20.97
C LYS A 62 -9.31 3.98 19.93
N PHE A 63 -8.48 2.97 19.65
CA PHE A 63 -7.46 3.08 18.62
C PHE A 63 -8.11 3.18 17.24
N TYR A 64 -9.02 2.26 16.91
CA TYR A 64 -9.70 2.27 15.61
C TYR A 64 -10.59 3.50 15.43
N ASP A 65 -11.27 3.97 16.47
CA ASP A 65 -12.04 5.21 16.43
C ASP A 65 -11.18 6.40 16.05
N ARG A 66 -9.94 6.46 16.57
CA ARG A 66 -9.01 7.54 16.22
C ARG A 66 -8.55 7.45 14.77
N VAL A 67 -8.33 6.23 14.26
CA VAL A 67 -8.01 6.00 12.84
C VAL A 67 -9.17 6.44 11.93
N LEU A 68 -10.40 6.04 12.27
CA LEU A 68 -11.62 6.41 11.56
C LEU A 68 -11.83 7.93 11.55
N GLU A 69 -11.68 8.57 12.71
CA GLU A 69 -11.82 10.02 12.87
C GLU A 69 -10.81 10.77 11.98
N TYR A 70 -9.55 10.33 11.93
CA TYR A 70 -8.56 10.96 11.07
C TYR A 70 -8.92 10.84 9.59
N ILE A 71 -9.26 9.64 9.14
CA ILE A 71 -9.57 9.37 7.73
C ILE A 71 -10.82 10.14 7.30
N ASP A 72 -11.86 10.16 8.14
CA ASP A 72 -13.08 10.93 7.89
C ASP A 72 -12.80 12.43 7.76
N HIS A 73 -12.00 12.99 8.68
CA HIS A 73 -11.60 14.39 8.60
C HIS A 73 -10.75 14.69 7.36
N ALA A 74 -9.82 13.80 6.97
CA ALA A 74 -9.00 13.97 5.78
C ALA A 74 -9.85 13.99 4.51
N VAL A 75 -10.77 13.02 4.36
CA VAL A 75 -11.70 12.92 3.23
C VAL A 75 -12.65 14.12 3.15
N LYS A 76 -13.16 14.61 4.28
CA LYS A 76 -14.01 15.81 4.32
C LYS A 76 -13.26 17.08 3.96
N ARG A 77 -11.98 17.18 4.36
CA ARG A 77 -11.12 18.33 4.07
C ARG A 77 -10.67 18.36 2.61
N ASN A 78 -10.39 17.21 2.01
CA ASN A 78 -9.87 17.11 0.66
C ASN A 78 -10.54 15.98 -0.14
N LYS A 79 -11.21 16.36 -1.24
CA LYS A 79 -11.88 15.41 -2.16
C LYS A 79 -10.88 14.45 -2.82
N ASP A 80 -9.64 14.89 -2.99
CA ASP A 80 -8.51 14.12 -3.50
C ASP A 80 -7.77 13.37 -2.38
N THR A 81 -8.49 12.95 -1.34
CA THR A 81 -7.99 11.95 -0.39
C THR A 81 -8.31 10.56 -0.91
N LEU A 82 -7.34 9.65 -0.88
CA LEU A 82 -7.57 8.23 -1.14
C LEU A 82 -7.01 7.37 -0.03
N VAL A 83 -7.68 6.25 0.25
CA VAL A 83 -7.28 5.30 1.29
C VAL A 83 -6.97 3.97 0.61
N LEU A 84 -5.72 3.54 0.69
CA LEU A 84 -5.31 2.24 0.18
C LEU A 84 -5.72 1.15 1.17
N LEU A 85 -6.50 0.17 0.71
CA LEU A 85 -6.97 -0.92 1.53
C LEU A 85 -6.02 -2.10 1.52
N GLU A 86 -5.86 -2.70 2.69
CA GLU A 86 -5.18 -3.98 2.87
C GLU A 86 -6.14 -5.15 2.61
N GLY A 87 -5.78 -6.05 1.69
CA GLY A 87 -6.52 -7.28 1.40
C GLY A 87 -6.16 -7.90 0.04
N ILE A 88 -5.77 -9.17 0.03
CA ILE A 88 -5.53 -9.91 -1.21
C ILE A 88 -6.87 -10.11 -1.93
N CYS A 89 -6.96 -9.65 -3.17
CA CYS A 89 -8.13 -9.90 -4.01
C CYS A 89 -7.96 -11.21 -4.78
N ASP A 90 -8.99 -12.05 -4.78
CA ASP A 90 -9.01 -13.28 -5.59
C ASP A 90 -8.83 -12.97 -7.08
N SER A 91 -9.47 -11.89 -7.57
CA SER A 91 -9.41 -11.46 -8.96
C SER A 91 -9.71 -9.96 -9.10
N GLU A 92 -9.37 -9.40 -10.26
CA GLU A 92 -9.80 -8.04 -10.63
C GLU A 92 -11.33 -7.88 -10.65
N ALA A 93 -12.08 -8.97 -10.94
CA ALA A 93 -13.53 -8.95 -10.92
C ALA A 93 -14.07 -8.81 -9.49
N ALA A 94 -13.47 -9.53 -8.53
CA ALA A 94 -13.80 -9.40 -7.11
C ALA A 94 -13.47 -7.99 -6.58
N GLU A 95 -12.34 -7.42 -7.00
CA GLU A 95 -11.97 -6.04 -6.67
C GLU A 95 -13.04 -5.05 -7.19
N LYS A 96 -13.44 -5.18 -8.46
CA LYS A 96 -14.47 -4.32 -9.06
C LYS A 96 -15.82 -4.47 -8.34
N GLN A 97 -16.20 -5.68 -7.96
CA GLN A 97 -17.43 -5.94 -7.21
C GLN A 97 -17.40 -5.28 -5.83
N GLN A 98 -16.29 -5.40 -5.11
CA GLN A 98 -16.12 -4.75 -3.80
C GLN A 98 -16.16 -3.23 -3.92
N MET A 99 -15.51 -2.66 -4.95
CA MET A 99 -15.58 -1.23 -5.21
C MET A 99 -17.00 -0.75 -5.55
N GLN A 100 -17.81 -1.59 -6.20
CA GLN A 100 -19.22 -1.30 -6.46
C GLN A 100 -20.04 -1.34 -5.15
N GLU A 101 -19.81 -2.32 -4.29
CA GLU A 101 -20.47 -2.43 -2.98
C GLU A 101 -20.23 -1.16 -2.13
N TYR A 102 -18.99 -0.65 -2.10
CA TYR A 102 -18.68 0.59 -1.40
C TYR A 102 -19.44 1.80 -1.96
N GLN A 103 -19.64 1.87 -3.28
CA GLN A 103 -20.46 2.91 -3.88
C GLN A 103 -21.93 2.77 -3.49
N ASP A 104 -22.45 1.54 -3.46
CA ASP A 104 -23.85 1.27 -3.13
C ASP A 104 -24.15 1.59 -1.66
N ILE A 105 -23.23 1.24 -0.74
CA ILE A 105 -23.31 1.63 0.68
C ILE A 105 -23.34 3.16 0.81
N MET A 106 -22.43 3.86 0.12
CA MET A 106 -22.34 5.33 0.23
C MET A 106 -23.55 6.07 -0.35
N ARG A 107 -24.21 5.51 -1.37
CA ARG A 107 -25.40 6.09 -2.00
C ARG A 107 -26.70 5.79 -1.26
N ASN A 108 -26.71 4.83 -0.34
CA ASN A 108 -27.89 4.39 0.39
C ASN A 108 -27.74 4.67 1.88
N ASP A 109 -28.37 5.75 2.36
CA ASP A 109 -28.30 6.17 3.77
C ASP A 109 -28.78 5.07 4.74
N ALA A 110 -29.83 4.31 4.40
CA ALA A 110 -30.33 3.24 5.25
C ALA A 110 -29.34 2.08 5.35
N LEU A 111 -28.71 1.70 4.23
CA LEU A 111 -27.66 0.68 4.19
C LEU A 111 -26.43 1.15 4.97
N ARG A 112 -26.01 2.42 4.78
CA ARG A 112 -24.90 3.03 5.52
C ARG A 112 -25.12 2.96 7.03
N GLN A 113 -26.29 3.39 7.51
CA GLN A 113 -26.62 3.34 8.94
C GLN A 113 -26.67 1.90 9.46
N THR A 114 -27.19 0.96 8.66
CA THR A 114 -27.20 -0.46 9.02
C THR A 114 -25.79 -1.02 9.15
N MET A 115 -24.87 -0.69 8.23
CA MET A 115 -23.48 -1.15 8.28
C MET A 115 -22.73 -0.59 9.49
N LEU A 116 -22.94 0.68 9.82
CA LEU A 116 -22.36 1.30 11.02
C LEU A 116 -22.86 0.62 12.30
N ALA A 117 -24.17 0.44 12.44
CA ALA A 117 -24.77 -0.23 13.59
C ALA A 117 -24.26 -1.67 13.74
N LYS A 118 -24.21 -2.44 12.63
CA LYS A 118 -23.69 -3.81 12.66
C LYS A 118 -22.23 -3.90 13.09
N ALA A 119 -21.40 -2.94 12.69
CA ALA A 119 -20.00 -2.89 13.10
C ALA A 119 -19.86 -2.56 14.60
N ASP A 120 -20.68 -1.63 15.11
CA ASP A 120 -20.69 -1.27 16.54
C ASP A 120 -21.17 -2.43 17.43
N ASP A 121 -22.24 -3.09 17.01
CA ASP A 121 -22.86 -4.21 17.73
C ASP A 121 -22.16 -5.55 17.50
N ASN A 122 -21.10 -5.59 16.68
CA ASN A 122 -20.35 -6.80 16.30
C ASN A 122 -21.25 -7.90 15.68
N THR A 123 -22.25 -7.49 14.90
CA THR A 123 -23.25 -8.38 14.26
C THR A 123 -23.07 -8.49 12.74
N LEU A 124 -21.93 -8.04 12.22
CA LEU A 124 -21.62 -8.11 10.79
C LEU A 124 -21.48 -9.56 10.31
N TYR A 125 -20.84 -10.40 11.11
CA TYR A 125 -20.58 -11.80 10.83
C TYR A 125 -21.23 -12.68 11.91
N SER A 126 -21.60 -13.92 11.55
CA SER A 126 -22.04 -14.88 12.55
C SER A 126 -20.86 -15.33 13.44
N PRO A 127 -21.11 -15.87 14.64
CA PRO A 127 -20.07 -16.41 15.50
C PRO A 127 -19.18 -17.45 14.82
N GLU A 128 -19.74 -18.26 13.91
CA GLU A 128 -19.02 -19.26 13.12
C GLU A 128 -18.01 -18.60 12.20
N VAL A 129 -18.44 -17.60 11.42
CA VAL A 129 -17.57 -16.84 10.50
C VAL A 129 -16.49 -16.07 11.29
N MET A 130 -16.85 -15.48 12.43
CA MET A 130 -15.87 -14.82 13.30
C MET A 130 -14.80 -15.79 13.81
N ARG A 131 -15.17 -17.03 14.12
CA ARG A 131 -14.23 -18.07 14.53
C ARG A 131 -13.30 -18.46 13.38
N GLU A 132 -13.81 -18.60 12.17
CA GLU A 132 -13.02 -18.87 10.96
C GLU A 132 -11.99 -17.76 10.70
N ILE A 133 -12.42 -16.49 10.76
CA ILE A 133 -11.52 -15.33 10.62
C ILE A 133 -10.44 -15.35 11.71
N CYS A 134 -10.83 -15.59 12.98
CA CYS A 134 -9.87 -15.65 14.07
C CYS A 134 -8.86 -16.80 13.90
N GLN A 135 -9.31 -17.96 13.42
CA GLN A 135 -8.42 -19.09 13.12
C GLN A 135 -7.43 -18.76 12.01
N GLU A 136 -7.89 -18.10 10.94
CA GLU A 136 -7.03 -17.66 9.83
C GLU A 136 -5.94 -16.68 10.33
N MET A 137 -6.29 -15.83 11.27
CA MET A 137 -5.41 -14.77 11.79
C MET A 137 -4.60 -15.18 13.03
N ASP A 138 -4.69 -16.44 13.47
CA ASP A 138 -4.08 -16.97 14.70
C ASP A 138 -4.48 -16.19 15.97
N ILE A 139 -5.76 -15.79 16.04
CA ILE A 139 -6.36 -15.05 17.17
C ILE A 139 -7.24 -15.99 18.00
N ARG A 140 -7.12 -15.91 19.32
CA ARG A 140 -7.96 -16.67 20.26
C ARG A 140 -9.37 -16.08 20.31
N TYR A 141 -10.31 -16.68 19.57
CA TYR A 141 -11.67 -16.20 19.42
C TYR A 141 -12.41 -16.04 20.76
N GLU A 142 -12.29 -17.02 21.64
CA GLU A 142 -12.97 -17.06 22.94
C GLU A 142 -12.46 -15.93 23.85
N LEU A 143 -11.15 -15.66 23.80
CA LEU A 143 -10.53 -14.56 24.53
C LEU A 143 -10.97 -13.21 23.96
N LEU A 144 -10.96 -13.07 22.63
CA LEU A 144 -11.44 -11.86 21.95
C LEU A 144 -12.91 -11.58 22.31
N GLN A 145 -13.76 -12.61 22.30
CA GLN A 145 -15.18 -12.51 22.68
C GLN A 145 -15.35 -12.04 24.12
N SER A 146 -14.53 -12.55 25.06
CA SER A 146 -14.54 -12.07 26.45
C SER A 146 -14.14 -10.58 26.60
N MET A 147 -13.50 -10.01 25.58
CA MET A 147 -13.01 -8.64 25.52
C MET A 147 -13.79 -7.75 24.52
N GLU A 148 -14.96 -8.20 24.07
CA GLU A 148 -15.80 -7.52 23.06
C GLU A 148 -16.30 -6.13 23.48
N SER A 149 -16.09 -5.68 24.72
CA SER A 149 -16.40 -4.32 25.14
C SER A 149 -15.25 -3.34 24.93
N THR A 150 -14.04 -3.84 24.65
CA THR A 150 -12.81 -3.03 24.63
C THR A 150 -11.96 -3.23 23.38
N VAL A 151 -12.01 -4.42 22.77
CA VAL A 151 -11.16 -4.81 21.63
C VAL A 151 -12.03 -5.20 20.44
N ARG A 152 -11.53 -4.97 19.21
CA ARG A 152 -12.20 -5.34 17.96
C ARG A 152 -11.21 -5.99 16.98
N LEU A 153 -11.77 -6.72 16.02
CA LEU A 153 -11.06 -7.11 14.79
C LEU A 153 -11.13 -5.99 13.76
N GLN A 154 -10.00 -5.74 13.08
CA GLN A 154 -9.91 -4.80 11.97
C GLN A 154 -10.94 -5.10 10.87
N GLU A 155 -11.10 -6.38 10.51
CA GLU A 155 -12.02 -6.86 9.46
C GLU A 155 -13.50 -6.60 9.79
N CYS A 156 -13.85 -6.62 11.08
CA CYS A 156 -15.25 -6.55 11.53
C CYS A 156 -15.65 -5.14 11.99
N TYR A 157 -14.67 -4.28 12.26
CA TYR A 157 -14.90 -2.95 12.81
C TYR A 157 -14.36 -1.85 11.91
N LEU A 158 -13.04 -1.83 11.67
CA LEU A 158 -12.39 -0.74 10.94
C LEU A 158 -12.83 -0.72 9.47
N LYS A 159 -12.69 -1.84 8.74
CA LYS A 159 -13.00 -1.88 7.30
C LYS A 159 -14.48 -1.61 6.99
N PRO A 160 -15.46 -2.19 7.71
CA PRO A 160 -16.88 -1.92 7.45
C PRO A 160 -17.26 -0.47 7.72
N LYS A 161 -16.73 0.13 8.79
CA LYS A 161 -16.94 1.56 9.08
C LYS A 161 -16.27 2.46 8.04
N LEU A 162 -15.07 2.13 7.59
CA LEU A 162 -14.42 2.85 6.49
C LEU A 162 -15.25 2.79 5.20
N ALA A 163 -15.79 1.62 4.84
CA ALA A 163 -16.67 1.46 3.69
C ALA A 163 -17.93 2.32 3.81
N ALA A 164 -18.53 2.36 5.00
CA ALA A 164 -19.73 3.14 5.28
C ALA A 164 -19.47 4.65 5.33
N MET A 165 -18.32 5.11 5.81
CA MET A 165 -18.01 6.54 5.99
C MET A 165 -17.35 7.17 4.76
N CYS A 166 -16.45 6.42 4.11
CA CYS A 166 -15.52 6.95 3.12
C CYS A 166 -15.41 6.06 1.86
N GLY A 167 -16.41 5.21 1.58
CA GLY A 167 -16.34 4.18 0.53
C GLY A 167 -15.87 4.67 -0.85
N LEU A 168 -16.22 5.90 -1.25
CA LEU A 168 -15.81 6.49 -2.53
C LEU A 168 -14.31 6.82 -2.61
N ASN A 169 -13.64 6.94 -1.47
CA ASN A 169 -12.23 7.26 -1.33
C ASN A 169 -11.36 6.00 -1.13
N LEU A 170 -11.97 4.83 -0.91
CA LEU A 170 -11.23 3.57 -0.73
C LEU A 170 -10.71 3.02 -2.06
N ARG A 171 -9.54 2.38 -2.06
CA ARG A 171 -8.93 1.76 -3.25
C ARG A 171 -8.25 0.46 -2.87
N ASN A 172 -8.53 -0.63 -3.60
CA ASN A 172 -7.97 -1.95 -3.32
C ASN A 172 -6.99 -2.48 -4.39
N HIS A 173 -6.49 -1.62 -5.28
CA HIS A 173 -5.53 -2.00 -6.32
C HIS A 173 -4.06 -1.94 -5.86
N ALA A 174 -3.82 -1.58 -4.59
CA ALA A 174 -2.48 -1.46 -4.03
C ALA A 174 -1.91 -2.79 -3.52
N ASP A 175 -2.77 -3.74 -3.19
CA ASP A 175 -2.39 -5.07 -2.75
C ASP A 175 -2.21 -6.05 -3.92
N LEU A 176 -1.73 -7.26 -3.65
CA LEU A 176 -1.58 -8.31 -4.65
C LEU A 176 -2.92 -8.95 -4.99
N HIS A 177 -3.09 -9.29 -6.27
CA HIS A 177 -4.09 -10.27 -6.67
C HIS A 177 -3.56 -11.69 -6.49
N MET A 178 -4.46 -12.66 -6.31
CA MET A 178 -4.08 -14.06 -6.12
C MET A 178 -3.24 -14.63 -7.28
N HIS A 179 -3.48 -14.19 -8.51
CA HIS A 179 -2.64 -14.58 -9.66
C HIS A 179 -1.20 -14.06 -9.56
N GLU A 180 -0.99 -12.86 -8.99
CA GLU A 180 0.36 -12.32 -8.74
C GLU A 180 1.04 -13.12 -7.63
N VAL A 181 0.30 -13.51 -6.59
CA VAL A 181 0.78 -14.39 -5.52
C VAL A 181 1.21 -15.74 -6.06
N GLN A 182 0.38 -16.38 -6.90
CA GLN A 182 0.70 -17.66 -7.53
C GLN A 182 1.98 -17.57 -8.37
N ARG A 183 2.10 -16.55 -9.22
CA ARG A 183 3.33 -16.30 -9.99
C ARG A 183 4.56 -16.15 -9.09
N LEU A 184 4.47 -15.38 -8.01
CA LEU A 184 5.60 -15.19 -7.07
C LEU A 184 5.99 -16.49 -6.36
N LEU A 185 5.01 -17.34 -6.01
CA LEU A 185 5.26 -18.65 -5.43
C LEU A 185 5.89 -19.62 -6.44
N GLU A 186 5.52 -19.55 -7.72
CA GLU A 186 6.15 -20.34 -8.78
C GLU A 186 7.63 -19.94 -8.98
N GLU A 187 7.91 -18.64 -9.06
CA GLU A 187 9.28 -18.09 -9.13
C GLU A 187 10.11 -18.53 -7.92
N GLU A 188 9.54 -18.46 -6.72
CA GLU A 188 10.19 -18.88 -5.48
C GLU A 188 10.39 -20.40 -5.42
N SER A 189 9.45 -21.19 -5.94
CA SER A 189 9.59 -22.64 -6.08
C SER A 189 10.81 -23.00 -6.92
N VAL A 190 10.97 -22.34 -8.08
CA VAL A 190 12.13 -22.54 -8.95
C VAL A 190 13.41 -22.17 -8.22
N ARG A 191 13.44 -21.02 -7.52
CA ARG A 191 14.61 -20.60 -6.73
C ARG A 191 14.97 -21.62 -5.65
N LEU A 192 13.99 -22.10 -4.88
CA LEU A 192 14.21 -23.06 -3.80
C LEU A 192 14.67 -24.43 -4.32
N GLN A 193 14.13 -24.87 -5.45
CA GLN A 193 14.58 -26.11 -6.11
C GLN A 193 16.08 -26.06 -6.47
N THR A 194 16.61 -24.91 -6.90
CA THR A 194 18.06 -24.76 -7.16
C THR A 194 18.92 -24.86 -5.90
N LEU A 195 18.33 -24.67 -4.72
CA LEU A 195 18.98 -24.81 -3.41
C LEU A 195 18.72 -26.17 -2.74
N GLY A 196 17.95 -27.06 -3.39
CA GLY A 196 17.54 -28.35 -2.82
C GLY A 196 16.38 -28.26 -1.82
N GLU A 197 15.73 -27.11 -1.71
CA GLU A 197 14.55 -26.88 -0.87
C GLU A 197 13.25 -26.98 -1.69
N ARG A 198 12.10 -27.13 -1.03
CA ARG A 198 10.79 -27.22 -1.70
C ARG A 198 9.74 -26.44 -0.93
N LEU A 199 8.83 -25.82 -1.67
CA LEU A 199 7.61 -25.26 -1.11
C LEU A 199 6.64 -26.39 -0.68
N PRO A 200 5.80 -26.15 0.33
CA PRO A 200 4.66 -27.03 0.62
C PRO A 200 3.75 -27.17 -0.61
N SER A 201 3.12 -28.34 -0.76
CA SER A 201 2.20 -28.60 -1.87
C SER A 201 0.88 -27.82 -1.77
N SER A 202 0.56 -27.31 -0.57
CA SER A 202 -0.59 -26.47 -0.30
C SER A 202 -0.20 -25.43 0.74
N ILE A 203 -0.57 -24.18 0.50
CA ILE A 203 -0.28 -23.04 1.37
C ILE A 203 -1.62 -22.38 1.70
N ALA A 204 -1.93 -22.24 2.99
CA ALA A 204 -3.14 -21.53 3.40
C ALA A 204 -2.99 -20.02 3.13
N VAL A 205 -4.10 -19.31 2.87
CA VAL A 205 -4.09 -17.86 2.62
C VAL A 205 -3.43 -17.11 3.78
N SER A 206 -3.72 -17.52 5.03
CA SER A 206 -3.07 -17.00 6.24
C SER A 206 -1.56 -17.10 6.25
N GLN A 207 -0.99 -18.10 5.56
CA GLN A 207 0.44 -18.34 5.53
C GLN A 207 1.16 -17.52 4.46
N LEU A 208 0.44 -16.93 3.50
CA LEU A 208 1.03 -16.18 2.39
C LEU A 208 1.92 -15.03 2.88
N GLY A 209 1.50 -14.33 3.95
CA GLY A 209 2.27 -13.23 4.54
C GLY A 209 3.62 -13.65 5.15
N SER A 210 3.80 -14.94 5.47
CA SER A 210 5.05 -15.47 6.01
C SER A 210 6.17 -15.54 4.96
N PHE A 211 5.82 -15.66 3.68
CA PHE A 211 6.77 -15.76 2.58
C PHE A 211 7.43 -14.39 2.33
N PRO A 212 8.77 -14.27 2.47
CA PRO A 212 9.46 -13.00 2.26
C PRO A 212 9.25 -12.40 0.87
N VAL A 213 9.15 -13.24 -0.18
CA VAL A 213 8.93 -12.80 -1.56
C VAL A 213 7.58 -12.10 -1.74
N ILE A 214 6.51 -12.67 -1.18
CA ILE A 214 5.15 -12.12 -1.24
C ILE A 214 5.11 -10.79 -0.47
N ARG A 215 5.56 -10.81 0.79
CA ARG A 215 5.62 -9.64 1.66
C ARG A 215 6.38 -8.48 1.01
N LYS A 216 7.58 -8.74 0.50
CA LYS A 216 8.42 -7.72 -0.16
C LYS A 216 7.76 -7.15 -1.41
N HIS A 217 7.09 -7.98 -2.21
CA HIS A 217 6.39 -7.50 -3.41
C HIS A 217 5.19 -6.64 -3.05
N ARG A 218 4.40 -7.07 -2.05
CA ARG A 218 3.26 -6.33 -1.49
C ARG A 218 3.67 -4.94 -1.02
N GLU A 219 4.68 -4.85 -0.18
CA GLU A 219 5.20 -3.58 0.37
C GLU A 219 5.67 -2.63 -0.74
N ARG A 220 6.33 -3.16 -1.78
CA ARG A 220 6.76 -2.38 -2.94
C ARG A 220 5.61 -1.88 -3.81
N LYS A 221 4.60 -2.73 -4.04
CA LYS A 221 3.41 -2.38 -4.83
C LYS A 221 2.65 -1.23 -4.17
N VAL A 222 2.41 -1.32 -2.87
CA VAL A 222 1.77 -0.25 -2.07
C VAL A 222 2.55 1.06 -2.19
N ALA A 223 3.87 1.02 -1.97
CA ALA A 223 4.74 2.20 -2.11
C ALA A 223 4.70 2.81 -3.52
N GLN A 224 4.73 1.98 -4.57
CA GLN A 224 4.66 2.42 -5.95
C GLN A 224 3.31 3.09 -6.28
N VAL A 225 2.20 2.49 -5.87
CA VAL A 225 0.85 3.03 -6.08
C VAL A 225 0.69 4.37 -5.37
N ALA A 226 1.15 4.48 -4.12
CA ALA A 226 1.11 5.73 -3.37
C ALA A 226 1.89 6.86 -4.08
N ARG A 227 3.13 6.59 -4.53
CA ARG A 227 3.92 7.57 -5.29
C ARG A 227 3.25 8.00 -6.59
N MET A 228 2.71 7.04 -7.35
CA MET A 228 2.08 7.30 -8.63
C MET A 228 0.89 8.28 -8.47
N HIS A 229 0.11 8.15 -7.40
CA HIS A 229 -0.95 9.10 -7.09
C HIS A 229 -0.40 10.51 -6.78
N CYS A 230 0.64 10.61 -5.96
CA CYS A 230 1.28 11.90 -5.67
C CYS A 230 1.86 12.56 -6.93
N ILE A 231 2.55 11.81 -7.79
CA ILE A 231 3.09 12.31 -9.06
C ILE A 231 1.98 12.86 -9.94
N ARG A 232 0.90 12.08 -10.12
CA ARG A 232 -0.25 12.50 -10.93
C ARG A 232 -0.91 13.77 -10.38
N TRP A 233 -1.10 13.86 -9.07
CA TRP A 233 -1.71 15.04 -8.45
C TRP A 233 -0.83 16.28 -8.56
N PHE A 234 0.47 16.11 -8.44
CA PHE A 234 1.43 17.19 -8.63
C PHE A 234 1.41 17.73 -10.07
N GLU A 235 1.39 16.85 -11.08
CA GLU A 235 1.22 17.22 -12.49
C GLU A 235 -0.11 17.93 -12.78
N GLN A 236 -1.13 17.66 -11.97
CA GLN A 236 -2.46 18.27 -12.06
C GLN A 236 -2.61 19.51 -11.15
N GLU A 237 -1.53 19.96 -10.49
CA GLU A 237 -1.55 21.06 -9.53
C GLU A 237 -2.66 20.90 -8.46
N THR A 238 -2.89 19.65 -8.04
CA THR A 238 -3.92 19.28 -7.08
C THR A 238 -3.28 18.81 -5.78
N ASP A 239 -3.65 19.41 -4.66
CA ASP A 239 -3.29 18.88 -3.36
C ASP A 239 -4.07 17.57 -3.10
N GLY A 240 -3.36 16.52 -2.70
CA GLY A 240 -3.94 15.21 -2.46
C GLY A 240 -3.30 14.49 -1.28
N GLU A 241 -4.02 13.55 -0.68
CA GLU A 241 -3.50 12.73 0.42
C GLU A 241 -3.74 11.25 0.14
N VAL A 242 -2.67 10.47 0.11
CA VAL A 242 -2.73 9.00 0.13
C VAL A 242 -2.65 8.55 1.59
N ILE A 243 -3.67 7.90 2.12
CA ILE A 243 -3.66 7.29 3.45
C ILE A 243 -3.45 5.78 3.32
N ILE A 244 -2.50 5.25 4.08
CA ILE A 244 -2.12 3.84 4.07
C ILE A 244 -2.29 3.25 5.48
N PRO A 245 -3.51 2.83 5.87
CA PRO A 245 -3.76 2.09 7.11
C PRO A 245 -3.40 0.61 6.94
N TRP A 246 -2.15 0.25 7.24
CA TRP A 246 -1.58 -1.07 6.94
C TRP A 246 -0.99 -1.74 8.17
N GLY A 247 -0.94 -3.07 8.17
CA GLY A 247 -0.36 -3.85 9.25
C GLY A 247 1.02 -3.35 9.73
N TYR A 248 1.18 -3.19 11.04
CA TYR A 248 2.35 -2.65 11.73
C TYR A 248 3.68 -3.19 11.21
N PHE A 249 3.75 -4.50 10.93
CA PHE A 249 4.98 -5.16 10.50
C PHE A 249 5.41 -4.85 9.06
N HIS A 250 4.59 -4.12 8.29
CA HIS A 250 4.88 -3.73 6.90
C HIS A 250 5.23 -2.25 6.75
N THR A 251 4.83 -1.39 7.70
CA THR A 251 4.84 0.06 7.49
C THR A 251 6.24 0.63 7.29
N GLU A 252 7.23 0.15 8.05
CA GLU A 252 8.64 0.57 7.89
C GLU A 252 9.18 0.21 6.51
N ALA A 253 8.86 -0.98 6.00
CA ALA A 253 9.28 -1.41 4.67
C ALA A 253 8.58 -0.60 3.57
N ILE A 254 7.28 -0.30 3.73
CA ILE A 254 6.52 0.56 2.81
C ILE A 254 7.15 1.96 2.76
N ILE A 255 7.43 2.59 3.91
CA ILE A 255 8.09 3.91 3.99
C ILE A 255 9.46 3.86 3.30
N HIS A 256 10.28 2.86 3.62
CA HIS A 256 11.57 2.64 2.96
C HIS A 256 11.42 2.56 1.44
N TYR A 257 10.45 1.78 0.94
CA TYR A 257 10.25 1.64 -0.50
C TYR A 257 9.70 2.90 -1.16
N ILE A 258 8.92 3.73 -0.46
CA ILE A 258 8.50 5.06 -0.94
C ILE A 258 9.77 5.91 -1.18
N LEU A 259 10.63 6.02 -0.17
CA LEU A 259 11.87 6.83 -0.23
C LEU A 259 12.90 6.26 -1.21
N GLU A 260 13.01 4.94 -1.33
CA GLU A 260 13.91 4.27 -2.28
C GLU A 260 13.62 4.68 -3.74
N GLY A 261 12.38 5.04 -4.08
CA GLY A 261 12.02 5.53 -5.41
C GLY A 261 12.67 6.86 -5.79
N ASN A 262 13.25 7.59 -4.84
CA ASN A 262 14.05 8.76 -5.16
C ASN A 262 15.30 8.41 -5.98
N LYS A 263 15.82 7.16 -5.89
CA LYS A 263 17.00 6.73 -6.64
C LYS A 263 16.79 6.77 -8.16
N SER A 264 15.58 6.44 -8.64
CA SER A 264 15.23 6.58 -10.07
C SER A 264 15.20 8.04 -10.52
N VAL A 265 14.94 8.97 -9.60
CA VAL A 265 15.04 10.40 -9.87
C VAL A 265 16.51 10.81 -9.90
N SER A 266 17.36 10.42 -8.96
CA SER A 266 18.79 10.78 -9.02
C SER A 266 19.47 10.35 -10.32
N ALA A 267 19.21 9.13 -10.81
CA ALA A 267 19.82 8.63 -12.05
C ALA A 267 19.47 9.46 -13.30
N ALA A 268 18.27 10.04 -13.36
CA ALA A 268 17.87 10.88 -14.49
C ALA A 268 18.30 12.35 -14.33
N VAL A 269 18.78 12.79 -13.14
CA VAL A 269 19.38 14.13 -12.97
C VAL A 269 20.80 14.10 -13.52
N ASP A 270 21.54 13.03 -13.22
CA ASP A 270 22.93 12.88 -13.64
C ASP A 270 23.09 12.73 -15.16
N THR A 271 22.08 12.23 -15.89
CA THR A 271 22.14 12.11 -17.36
C THR A 271 21.95 13.43 -18.12
N ASN A 272 21.44 14.49 -17.48
CA ASN A 272 21.30 15.81 -18.12
C ASN A 272 22.44 16.78 -17.78
N GLY A 273 23.39 16.35 -16.92
CA GLY A 273 24.63 17.08 -16.65
C GLY A 273 25.73 16.63 -17.59
N GLY A 274 26.07 17.46 -18.58
CA GLY A 274 27.11 17.20 -19.59
C GLY A 274 28.43 16.69 -19.01
N GLY A 275 28.66 15.39 -19.12
CA GLY A 275 29.94 14.72 -18.89
C GLY A 275 30.60 14.42 -20.22
N VAL A 276 31.51 15.31 -20.62
CA VAL A 276 32.39 15.19 -21.77
C VAL A 276 33.21 13.90 -21.73
N ALA A 277 33.37 13.29 -22.90
CA ALA A 277 34.13 12.10 -23.18
C ALA A 277 35.52 12.05 -22.53
N SER A 278 35.89 10.87 -22.01
CA SER A 278 37.28 10.42 -21.95
C SER A 278 37.33 8.91 -22.15
N SER A 279 37.73 8.53 -23.36
CA SER A 279 38.19 7.19 -23.72
C SER A 279 39.43 6.80 -22.92
N THR A 280 39.56 5.55 -22.45
CA THR A 280 40.74 4.66 -22.62
C THR A 280 40.45 3.33 -21.88
N GLY A 281 40.74 2.17 -22.50
CA GLY A 281 41.08 0.95 -21.74
C GLY A 281 40.36 -0.33 -22.13
N THR A 282 40.95 -1.04 -23.08
CA THR A 282 40.67 -2.40 -23.60
C THR A 282 40.87 -3.55 -22.60
N SER A 283 40.07 -4.64 -22.74
CA SER A 283 40.42 -6.10 -22.71
C SER A 283 39.22 -6.94 -22.20
N SER A 284 38.46 -7.63 -23.06
CA SER A 284 38.64 -8.98 -23.65
C SER A 284 38.28 -10.18 -22.74
N SER A 285 37.13 -10.83 -23.00
CA SER A 285 36.86 -12.30 -23.06
C SER A 285 35.34 -12.55 -22.95
N ALA A 286 34.66 -12.97 -24.04
CA ALA A 286 34.36 -14.35 -24.46
C ALA A 286 33.50 -15.12 -23.42
N GLY A 287 32.30 -15.66 -23.70
CA GLY A 287 31.56 -15.82 -24.96
C GLY A 287 30.25 -16.61 -24.78
N ALA A 288 29.59 -16.86 -25.93
CA ALA A 288 28.55 -17.86 -26.24
C ALA A 288 27.18 -17.76 -25.50
N ALA A 289 26.00 -17.89 -26.12
CA ALA A 289 25.57 -18.09 -27.50
C ALA A 289 24.05 -17.80 -27.59
N SER A 290 23.63 -17.09 -28.64
CA SER A 290 22.29 -17.13 -29.28
C SER A 290 22.45 -18.02 -30.55
N PRO A 291 21.41 -18.51 -31.31
CA PRO A 291 20.28 -17.70 -31.79
C PRO A 291 18.96 -18.43 -32.21
N SER A 292 18.03 -17.64 -32.80
CA SER A 292 17.12 -17.95 -33.94
C SER A 292 15.97 -18.95 -33.72
N ASP A 293 14.79 -18.88 -34.35
CA ASP A 293 14.15 -17.98 -35.33
C ASP A 293 12.65 -18.41 -35.45
N GLU A 294 11.84 -17.62 -36.15
CA GLU A 294 10.54 -17.96 -36.82
C GLU A 294 9.27 -18.14 -35.95
N ALA A 295 8.03 -17.86 -36.37
CA ALA A 295 7.40 -17.08 -37.45
C ALA A 295 5.89 -16.98 -37.08
N SER A 296 5.29 -15.78 -37.11
CA SER A 296 4.24 -15.34 -38.05
C SER A 296 2.89 -16.09 -38.04
N THR A 297 1.79 -15.43 -37.65
CA THR A 297 0.64 -15.07 -38.54
C THR A 297 -0.54 -14.39 -37.82
N ARG A 298 -1.23 -13.54 -38.59
CA ARG A 298 -2.32 -12.58 -38.30
C ARG A 298 -3.70 -13.23 -38.05
N SER A 299 -4.60 -12.54 -37.33
CA SER A 299 -5.95 -12.20 -37.85
C SER A 299 -6.66 -11.11 -37.05
N SER A 300 -7.37 -10.25 -37.79
CA SER A 300 -8.09 -9.01 -37.45
C SER A 300 -9.60 -9.19 -37.26
N THR A 301 -10.25 -8.31 -36.47
CA THR A 301 -11.51 -7.57 -36.84
C THR A 301 -11.96 -6.59 -35.74
N GLY A 302 -12.12 -5.29 -36.06
CA GLY A 302 -12.93 -4.29 -35.31
C GLY A 302 -14.35 -4.20 -35.89
N PRO A 303 -15.06 -3.04 -35.96
CA PRO A 303 -14.90 -1.72 -35.30
C PRO A 303 -16.25 -1.00 -34.94
N GLY A 304 -16.23 0.25 -34.43
CA GLY A 304 -17.42 1.16 -34.39
C GLY A 304 -17.17 2.44 -33.57
N ARG A 305 -16.73 3.57 -34.15
CA ARG A 305 -17.47 4.65 -34.86
C ARG A 305 -18.19 5.62 -33.91
N LEU A 306 -17.76 6.88 -33.88
CA LEU A 306 -18.61 8.09 -34.06
C LEU A 306 -17.75 9.34 -34.33
N SER A 307 -17.97 9.90 -35.51
CA SER A 307 -17.46 11.12 -36.17
C SER A 307 -18.06 12.40 -35.51
N ALA A 308 -17.76 13.67 -35.82
CA ALA A 308 -17.01 14.39 -36.85
C ALA A 308 -17.01 15.90 -36.45
N LYS A 309 -16.13 16.70 -37.09
CA LYS A 309 -16.45 17.91 -37.90
C LYS A 309 -15.61 19.16 -37.59
N ALA A 310 -14.66 19.41 -38.53
CA ALA A 310 -14.36 20.65 -39.28
C ALA A 310 -13.92 21.92 -38.50
N ALA A 311 -13.13 22.86 -39.03
CA ALA A 311 -12.68 23.16 -40.39
C ALA A 311 -11.37 23.98 -40.35
N ALA A 312 -10.68 23.98 -41.50
CA ALA A 312 -9.45 24.69 -41.82
C ALA A 312 -9.56 26.23 -41.82
N ALA A 313 -8.44 26.93 -41.58
CA ALA A 313 -7.72 27.72 -42.60
C ALA A 313 -6.78 28.78 -41.97
N GLY A 314 -5.50 28.69 -42.33
CA GLY A 314 -4.64 29.82 -42.73
C GLY A 314 -4.23 30.89 -41.71
N GLY A 315 -2.91 31.12 -41.60
CA GLY A 315 -2.41 32.47 -41.30
C GLY A 315 -1.21 32.57 -40.36
N VAL A 316 -0.01 32.43 -40.93
CA VAL A 316 1.17 33.31 -40.72
C VAL A 316 1.60 33.68 -39.29
N ALA A 317 2.75 33.12 -38.92
CA ALA A 317 3.88 33.71 -38.19
C ALA A 317 3.63 34.52 -36.91
N GLY A 318 4.10 33.97 -35.80
CA GLY A 318 4.53 34.78 -34.66
C GLY A 318 4.37 34.08 -33.32
N ALA A 319 5.50 33.91 -32.65
CA ALA A 319 5.66 33.81 -31.20
C ALA A 319 5.56 32.44 -30.50
N ALA A 320 6.56 32.28 -29.62
CA ALA A 320 6.64 31.44 -28.44
C ALA A 320 6.91 29.94 -28.66
N ALA A 321 8.17 29.60 -28.42
CA ALA A 321 8.65 28.26 -28.15
C ALA A 321 7.72 27.52 -27.17
N ALA A 322 7.18 26.38 -27.62
CA ALA A 322 6.68 25.37 -26.72
C ALA A 322 7.89 24.79 -25.99
N ILE A 323 8.10 25.23 -24.74
CA ILE A 323 8.97 24.53 -23.81
C ILE A 323 8.25 23.22 -23.52
N GLU A 324 8.75 22.11 -24.08
CA GLU A 324 8.46 20.78 -23.55
C GLU A 324 8.98 20.77 -22.11
N HIS A 325 8.12 21.12 -21.16
CA HIS A 325 8.40 20.90 -19.76
C HIS A 325 8.39 19.40 -19.53
N ALA A 326 9.59 18.83 -19.36
CA ALA A 326 9.74 17.51 -18.77
C ALA A 326 8.92 17.48 -17.46
N PRO A 327 8.19 16.39 -17.17
CA PRO A 327 7.33 16.32 -15.99
C PRO A 327 8.15 16.68 -14.74
N PRO A 328 7.65 17.58 -13.89
CA PRO A 328 8.42 18.11 -12.78
C PRO A 328 8.71 16.99 -11.80
N ARG A 329 9.95 16.96 -11.33
CA ARG A 329 10.50 15.77 -10.68
C ARG A 329 10.19 15.84 -9.20
N LEU A 330 9.45 14.86 -8.69
CA LEU A 330 9.18 14.77 -7.26
C LEU A 330 10.24 13.94 -6.54
N VAL A 331 10.63 14.41 -5.36
CA VAL A 331 11.35 13.64 -4.36
C VAL A 331 10.47 13.50 -3.13
N PHE A 332 10.46 12.30 -2.57
CA PHE A 332 9.68 11.96 -1.38
C PHE A 332 10.56 12.09 -0.14
N VAL A 333 10.12 12.86 0.84
CA VAL A 333 10.88 13.11 2.07
C VAL A 333 9.98 12.82 3.27
N GLU A 334 10.47 12.05 4.23
CA GLU A 334 9.76 11.85 5.49
C GLU A 334 9.65 13.19 6.24
N ALA A 335 8.47 13.54 6.72
CA ALA A 335 8.27 14.74 7.51
C ALA A 335 9.01 14.62 8.85
N ASP A 336 9.68 15.69 9.27
CA ASP A 336 10.44 15.71 10.54
C ASP A 336 9.54 15.49 11.77
N GLU A 337 8.27 15.86 11.67
CA GLU A 337 7.30 15.80 12.75
C GLU A 337 6.44 14.52 12.68
N LEU A 338 6.38 13.80 13.81
CA LEU A 338 5.44 12.71 13.99
C LEU A 338 4.01 13.26 14.01
N LEU A 339 3.16 12.77 13.11
CA LEU A 339 1.76 13.22 13.02
C LEU A 339 0.97 12.87 14.27
N ALA A 340 1.07 11.62 14.72
CA ALA A 340 0.41 11.13 15.92
C ALA A 340 1.10 9.89 16.47
N LYS A 341 0.92 9.64 17.77
CA LYS A 341 1.22 8.35 18.41
C LYS A 341 -0.01 7.88 19.16
N VAL A 342 -0.67 6.84 18.65
CA VAL A 342 -1.88 6.29 19.26
C VAL A 342 -1.59 4.91 19.82
N PRO A 343 -1.80 4.64 21.12
CA PRO A 343 -1.63 3.30 21.67
C PRO A 343 -2.64 2.32 21.06
N PHE A 344 -2.17 1.16 20.59
CA PHE A 344 -3.05 0.10 20.09
C PHE A 344 -4.05 -0.38 21.15
N SER A 345 -3.73 -0.22 22.44
CA SER A 345 -4.59 -0.61 23.56
C SER A 345 -5.03 -2.08 23.48
N VAL A 346 -4.14 -2.94 22.99
CA VAL A 346 -4.34 -4.37 22.89
C VAL A 346 -3.86 -5.06 24.17
N PRO A 347 -4.64 -6.00 24.75
CA PRO A 347 -4.20 -6.85 25.85
C PRO A 347 -3.03 -7.75 25.46
N LYS A 348 -2.12 -8.02 26.40
CA LYS A 348 -0.92 -8.84 26.18
C LYS A 348 -1.28 -10.24 25.73
N GLU A 349 -2.36 -10.78 26.28
CA GLU A 349 -2.88 -12.11 26.04
C GLU A 349 -3.35 -12.30 24.59
N LEU A 350 -3.73 -11.24 23.87
CA LEU A 350 -4.10 -11.36 22.45
C LEU A 350 -2.88 -11.34 21.51
N ILE A 351 -1.69 -10.99 22.02
CA ILE A 351 -0.45 -10.91 21.24
C ILE A 351 0.50 -12.07 21.57
N GLU A 352 0.59 -12.43 22.85
CA GLU A 352 1.48 -13.49 23.32
C GLU A 352 0.69 -14.75 23.67
N ARG A 353 1.15 -15.89 23.12
CA ARG A 353 0.63 -17.21 23.50
C ARG A 353 0.98 -17.50 24.96
N THR A 354 0.02 -18.02 25.70
CA THR A 354 0.24 -18.47 27.08
C THR A 354 1.12 -19.72 27.07
N PRO A 355 1.97 -19.98 28.08
CA PRO A 355 2.79 -21.19 28.14
C PRO A 355 1.97 -22.49 28.02
N GLU A 356 0.72 -22.47 28.49
CA GLU A 356 -0.22 -23.61 28.41
C GLU A 356 -0.59 -23.98 26.96
N ASP A 357 -0.50 -23.04 26.01
CA ASP A 357 -0.75 -23.29 24.59
C ASP A 357 0.45 -23.99 23.91
N ALA A 358 1.63 -24.00 24.53
CA ALA A 358 2.82 -24.66 23.97
C ALA A 358 2.80 -26.18 24.16
N ASP A 359 2.17 -26.68 25.22
CA ASP A 359 2.11 -28.12 25.54
C ASP A 359 1.04 -28.87 24.74
N SER A 360 -0.03 -28.20 24.30
CA SER A 360 -1.07 -28.80 23.44
C SER A 360 -0.58 -29.08 22.00
N SER A 361 0.44 -28.37 21.53
CA SER A 361 1.06 -28.59 20.20
C SER A 361 2.04 -29.77 20.13
N LYS A 362 2.34 -30.43 21.26
CA LYS A 362 3.20 -31.64 21.34
C LYS A 362 2.42 -32.95 21.46
N CYS A 363 1.10 -32.90 21.52
CA CYS A 363 0.22 -34.06 21.50
C CYS A 363 -0.68 -34.01 20.26
N SER A 364 -0.15 -34.37 19.10
CA SER A 364 -0.91 -34.75 17.91
C SER A 364 -0.20 -35.90 17.22
#